data_AF-A0A151IT46-F1
#
_entry.id   AF-A0A151IT46-F1
#
_cell.length_a   1.000
_cell.length_b   1.000
_cell.length_c   1.000
_cell.angle_alpha   90.00
_cell.angle_beta   90.00
_cell.angle_gamma   90.00
#
_symmetry.space_group_name_H-M   'P 1'
#
loop_
_entity.id
_entity.type
_entity.pdbx_description
1 polymer ?
#
loop_
_entity_poly.entity_id
_entity_poly.type
_entity_poly.pdbx_seq_one_letter_code
_entity_poly.pdbx_strand_id
1 'polypeptide(L)'
;MAGSGLKEVLSTVYADKTCDQILSGHNYSRAVRAHSLVQLTLSKIIVEELKNDKFAALQGGFKDSTLSYSFNYTEIRDNETFKELTGLFENKLIEIEERGKTCKLWITYFRMVSLLKDFIAAERVGDWDLHLRAVELMIPFFHAARHFPYAKSNEIYLQKMRGLSQELSEAYKQNHSVRRSELYFAKISTDQTIEQTLMKIDMKIEGGPLRRGATPSVVFKWIRAMLFTTDVVDGMEEFCRVSFKSSYQHIDANDSRINEDAKAVDKITQFFQIHNPFPDVQEIVAISTGVVGNETINCYEAFDIGINLRRKMKDCNFKDMKMTIKDTAKSLLSMNSKIKVNNIEVVDPNLIFQRLCFLRKSNDELRQYFSYELAPYPLSLFDNAGMRKTTKSTLYDIFVQCETDVHDVTKFFYIIDGGMLLHRLK
;
A
#
# COMPACT_ATOMS: atom_id res chain seq x y z
N MET A 1 4.40 -5.51 7.61
CA MET A 1 3.39 -6.23 6.80
C MET A 1 3.94 -7.24 5.80
N ALA A 2 5.22 -7.20 5.39
CA ALA A 2 5.74 -8.21 4.46
C ALA A 2 5.63 -9.64 5.05
N GLY A 3 4.95 -10.54 4.31
CA GLY A 3 4.70 -11.91 4.74
C GLY A 3 3.60 -12.07 5.80
N SER A 4 2.81 -11.03 6.10
CA SER A 4 1.72 -11.13 7.10
C SER A 4 0.37 -11.56 6.52
N GLY A 5 0.23 -11.68 5.19
CA GLY A 5 -1.04 -11.91 4.50
C GLY A 5 -1.62 -10.67 3.80
N LEU A 6 -1.02 -9.49 3.95
CA LEU A 6 -1.54 -8.25 3.33
C LEU A 6 -1.52 -8.31 1.79
N LYS A 7 -0.50 -8.93 1.18
CA LYS A 7 -0.44 -9.04 -0.29
C LYS A 7 -1.58 -9.92 -0.79
N GLU A 8 -1.84 -11.02 -0.10
CA GLU A 8 -2.89 -11.99 -0.40
C GLU A 8 -4.29 -11.36 -0.27
N VAL A 9 -4.52 -10.57 0.78
CA VAL A 9 -5.75 -9.76 0.91
C VAL A 9 -5.92 -8.84 -0.30
N LEU A 10 -4.88 -8.10 -0.69
CA LEU A 10 -4.94 -7.19 -1.82
C LEU A 10 -5.17 -7.91 -3.16
N SER A 11 -4.62 -9.11 -3.30
CA SER A 11 -4.77 -9.95 -4.50
C SER A 11 -6.20 -10.46 -4.72
N THR A 12 -7.10 -10.33 -3.73
CA THR A 12 -8.54 -10.59 -3.92
C THR A 12 -9.22 -9.54 -4.81
N VAL A 13 -8.67 -8.31 -4.84
CA VAL A 13 -9.22 -7.17 -5.57
C VAL A 13 -8.37 -6.79 -6.77
N TYR A 14 -7.04 -6.90 -6.65
CA TYR A 14 -6.08 -6.45 -7.65
C TYR A 14 -5.29 -7.62 -8.23
N ALA A 15 -4.87 -7.49 -9.49
CA ALA A 15 -3.94 -8.45 -10.08
C ALA A 15 -2.56 -8.38 -9.38
N ASP A 16 -1.83 -9.50 -9.33
CA ASP A 16 -0.61 -9.66 -8.54
C ASP A 16 0.46 -8.58 -8.79
N LYS A 17 0.73 -8.26 -10.07
CA LYS A 17 1.64 -7.17 -10.45
C LYS A 17 1.19 -5.80 -9.92
N THR A 18 -0.12 -5.57 -9.84
CA THR A 18 -0.66 -4.33 -9.28
C THR A 18 -0.49 -4.29 -7.76
N CYS A 19 -0.63 -5.42 -7.07
CA CYS A 19 -0.32 -5.54 -5.64
C CYS A 19 1.14 -5.17 -5.36
N ASP A 20 2.09 -5.62 -6.18
CA ASP A 20 3.50 -5.25 -6.02
C ASP A 20 3.73 -3.75 -6.19
N GLN A 21 3.04 -3.12 -7.16
CA GLN A 21 3.10 -1.67 -7.36
C GLN A 21 2.47 -0.87 -6.22
N ILE A 22 1.39 -1.39 -5.62
CA ILE A 22 0.73 -0.81 -4.45
C ILE A 22 1.67 -0.89 -3.24
N LEU A 23 2.19 -2.07 -2.92
CA LEU A 23 3.02 -2.31 -1.74
C LEU A 23 4.38 -1.63 -1.80
N SER A 24 4.90 -1.39 -3.01
CA SER A 24 6.14 -0.62 -3.22
C SER A 24 5.92 0.89 -3.30
N GLY A 25 4.66 1.37 -3.28
CA GLY A 25 4.33 2.79 -3.35
C GLY A 25 4.47 3.44 -4.72
N HIS A 26 4.74 2.67 -5.79
CA HIS A 26 4.89 3.21 -7.15
C HIS A 26 3.58 3.73 -7.74
N ASN A 27 2.44 3.24 -7.26
CA ASN A 27 1.13 3.73 -7.68
C ASN A 27 0.38 4.33 -6.50
N TYR A 28 0.65 5.61 -6.24
CA TYR A 28 0.10 6.35 -5.08
C TYR A 28 -1.43 6.27 -4.98
N SER A 29 -2.15 6.64 -6.06
CA SER A 29 -3.62 6.66 -6.04
C SER A 29 -4.23 5.28 -5.76
N ARG A 30 -3.71 4.23 -6.42
CA ARG A 30 -4.19 2.85 -6.14
C ARG A 30 -3.81 2.39 -4.75
N ALA A 31 -2.63 2.77 -4.23
CA ALA A 31 -2.20 2.41 -2.89
C ALA A 31 -3.09 3.03 -1.81
N VAL A 32 -3.40 4.33 -1.92
CA VAL A 32 -4.31 5.03 -1.00
C VAL A 32 -5.68 4.35 -0.98
N ARG A 33 -6.25 4.03 -2.15
CA ARG A 33 -7.52 3.30 -2.26
C ARG A 33 -7.43 1.92 -1.62
N ALA A 34 -6.45 1.11 -2.04
CA ALA A 34 -6.28 -0.26 -1.57
C ALA A 34 -6.14 -0.36 -0.05
N HIS A 35 -5.27 0.45 0.55
CA HIS A 35 -5.07 0.47 2.00
C HIS A 35 -6.33 0.98 2.74
N SER A 36 -7.04 1.96 2.18
CA SER A 36 -8.29 2.47 2.74
C SER A 36 -9.40 1.42 2.75
N LEU A 37 -9.52 0.60 1.69
CA LEU A 37 -10.50 -0.49 1.63
C LEU A 37 -10.21 -1.58 2.65
N VAL A 38 -8.94 -1.95 2.82
CA VAL A 38 -8.53 -2.91 3.86
C VAL A 38 -8.84 -2.34 5.25
N GLN A 39 -8.46 -1.08 5.52
CA GLN A 39 -8.75 -0.44 6.79
C GLN A 39 -10.26 -0.36 7.07
N LEU A 40 -11.08 0.02 6.08
CA LEU A 40 -12.53 0.06 6.21
C LEU A 40 -13.10 -1.33 6.57
N THR A 41 -12.56 -2.38 5.96
CA THR A 41 -13.01 -3.74 6.27
C THR A 41 -12.61 -4.16 7.68
N LEU A 42 -11.40 -3.82 8.13
CA LEU A 42 -10.98 -4.01 9.52
C LEU A 42 -11.86 -3.21 10.49
N SER A 43 -12.18 -1.95 10.16
CA SER A 43 -13.11 -1.13 10.96
C SER A 43 -14.47 -1.79 11.09
N LYS A 44 -15.01 -2.38 10.02
CA LYS A 44 -16.28 -3.12 10.08
C LYS A 44 -16.19 -4.28 11.07
N ILE A 45 -15.12 -5.09 11.01
CA ILE A 45 -14.89 -6.20 11.95
C ILE A 45 -14.82 -5.70 13.39
N ILE A 46 -14.04 -4.64 13.65
CA ILE A 46 -13.90 -4.04 14.99
C ILE A 46 -15.24 -3.49 15.50
N VAL A 47 -16.02 -2.83 14.63
CA VAL A 47 -17.35 -2.32 14.96
C VAL A 47 -18.31 -3.46 15.28
N GLU A 48 -18.28 -4.58 14.54
CA GLU A 48 -19.09 -5.76 14.87
C GLU A 48 -18.76 -6.30 16.27
N GLU A 49 -17.48 -6.35 16.66
CA GLU A 49 -17.09 -6.74 18.03
C GLU A 49 -17.43 -5.70 19.11
N LEU A 50 -17.64 -4.43 18.72
CA LEU A 50 -18.03 -3.33 19.61
C LEU A 50 -19.54 -3.22 19.82
N LYS A 51 -20.34 -3.88 18.98
CA LYS A 51 -21.80 -3.75 19.02
C LYS A 51 -22.33 -4.17 20.40
N ASN A 52 -22.77 -3.16 21.13
CA ASN A 52 -23.51 -3.27 22.37
C ASN A 52 -24.57 -2.17 22.40
N ASP A 53 -25.50 -2.24 23.36
CA ASP A 53 -26.63 -1.31 23.46
C ASP A 53 -26.17 0.15 23.55
N LYS A 54 -25.05 0.40 24.25
CA LYS A 54 -24.44 1.73 24.38
C LYS A 54 -23.94 2.26 23.03
N PHE A 55 -23.20 1.46 22.28
CA PHE A 55 -22.66 1.84 20.97
C PHE A 55 -23.80 2.07 19.96
N ALA A 56 -24.83 1.22 19.98
CA ALA A 56 -26.00 1.36 19.11
C ALA A 56 -26.78 2.66 19.40
N ALA A 57 -26.99 3.00 20.67
CA ALA A 57 -27.67 4.23 21.08
C ALA A 57 -26.89 5.48 20.64
N LEU A 58 -25.57 5.50 20.86
CA LEU A 58 -24.70 6.61 20.44
C LEU A 58 -24.65 6.76 18.91
N GLN A 59 -24.58 5.64 18.19
CA GLN A 59 -24.59 5.64 16.72
C GLN A 59 -25.93 6.14 16.16
N GLY A 60 -27.05 5.75 16.76
CA GLY A 60 -28.38 6.23 16.41
C GLY A 60 -28.49 7.75 16.59
N GLY A 61 -28.13 8.25 17.77
CA GLY A 61 -28.15 9.70 18.05
C GLY A 61 -27.24 10.53 17.13
N PHE A 62 -26.08 10.00 16.75
CA PHE A 62 -25.21 10.66 15.77
C PHE A 62 -25.77 10.65 14.34
N LYS A 63 -26.41 9.56 13.91
CA LYS A 63 -27.06 9.50 12.58
C LYS A 63 -28.25 10.46 12.49
N ASP A 64 -29.09 10.51 13.52
CA ASP A 64 -30.27 11.35 13.53
C ASP A 64 -29.89 12.85 13.55
N SER A 65 -28.81 13.21 14.26
CA SER A 65 -28.28 14.58 14.22
C SER A 65 -27.68 14.92 12.85
N THR A 66 -26.94 14.02 12.21
CA THR A 66 -26.26 14.26 10.91
C THR A 66 -27.18 14.30 9.69
N LEU A 67 -28.37 13.69 9.74
CA LEU A 67 -29.35 13.71 8.65
C LEU A 67 -30.05 15.07 8.46
N SER A 68 -29.93 16.00 9.41
CA SER A 68 -30.70 17.25 9.46
C SER A 68 -29.93 18.53 9.11
N TYR A 69 -28.58 18.50 9.05
CA TYR A 69 -27.75 19.69 8.80
C TYR A 69 -26.53 19.39 7.92
N SER A 70 -26.13 20.36 7.09
CA SER A 70 -24.82 20.35 6.44
C SER A 70 -23.75 20.70 7.47
N PHE A 71 -23.29 19.71 8.23
CA PHE A 71 -22.22 19.94 9.20
C PHE A 71 -20.93 20.35 8.51
N ASN A 72 -20.23 21.33 9.08
CA ASN A 72 -18.82 21.55 8.75
C ASN A 72 -17.93 20.64 9.63
N TYR A 73 -16.69 20.43 9.20
CA TYR A 73 -15.74 19.53 9.88
C TYR A 73 -15.57 19.84 11.38
N THR A 74 -15.54 21.13 11.74
CA THR A 74 -15.37 21.58 13.13
C THR A 74 -16.52 21.17 14.02
N GLU A 75 -17.76 21.25 13.53
CA GLU A 75 -18.94 20.85 14.31
C GLU A 75 -18.98 19.34 14.58
N ILE A 76 -18.54 18.51 13.62
CA ILE A 76 -18.45 17.05 13.82
C ILE A 76 -17.37 16.72 14.86
N ARG A 77 -16.20 17.35 14.74
CA ARG A 77 -15.08 17.11 15.67
C ARG A 77 -15.43 17.49 17.11
N ASP A 78 -16.17 18.60 17.26
CA ASP A 78 -16.48 19.14 18.58
C ASP A 78 -17.74 18.51 19.19
N ASN A 79 -18.46 17.67 18.44
CA ASN A 79 -19.63 16.91 18.89
C ASN A 79 -19.26 15.87 19.98
N GLU A 80 -19.90 15.96 21.14
CA GLU A 80 -19.62 15.07 22.28
C GLU A 80 -19.98 13.59 22.01
N THR A 81 -21.08 13.32 21.31
CA THR A 81 -21.46 11.95 20.92
C THR A 81 -20.40 11.32 20.01
N PHE A 82 -19.85 12.11 19.08
CA PHE A 82 -18.78 11.68 18.20
C PHE A 82 -17.47 11.40 18.96
N LYS A 83 -17.11 12.27 19.92
CA LYS A 83 -15.94 12.04 20.80
C LYS A 83 -16.09 10.77 21.62
N GLU A 84 -17.27 10.52 22.18
CA GLU A 84 -17.53 9.31 22.96
C GLU A 84 -17.45 8.04 22.09
N LEU A 85 -18.05 8.07 20.89
CA LEU A 85 -17.92 6.98 19.91
C LEU A 85 -16.46 6.70 19.54
N THR A 86 -15.69 7.76 19.30
CA THR A 86 -14.27 7.66 18.98
C THR A 86 -13.50 7.05 20.16
N GLY A 87 -13.78 7.47 21.40
CA GLY A 87 -13.16 6.91 22.60
C GLY A 87 -13.46 5.41 22.78
N LEU A 88 -14.70 4.98 22.54
CA LEU A 88 -15.06 3.55 22.57
C LEU A 88 -14.30 2.76 21.51
N PHE A 89 -14.18 3.31 20.31
CA PHE A 89 -13.45 2.67 19.22
C PHE A 89 -11.96 2.52 19.54
N GLU A 90 -11.31 3.58 20.02
CA GLU A 90 -9.90 3.55 20.43
C GLU A 90 -9.64 2.55 21.57
N ASN A 91 -10.53 2.49 22.57
CA ASN A 91 -10.42 1.50 23.64
C ASN A 91 -10.49 0.06 23.11
N LYS A 92 -11.32 -0.20 22.10
CA LYS A 92 -11.37 -1.53 21.47
C LYS A 92 -10.10 -1.85 20.71
N LEU A 93 -9.48 -0.87 20.04
CA LEU A 93 -8.20 -1.10 19.37
C LEU A 93 -7.15 -1.56 20.39
N ILE A 94 -7.09 -0.94 21.57
CA ILE A 94 -6.19 -1.33 22.66
C ILE A 94 -6.49 -2.76 23.13
N GLU A 95 -7.75 -3.09 23.40
CA GLU A 95 -8.16 -4.45 23.79
C GLU A 95 -7.73 -5.51 22.75
N ILE A 96 -7.90 -5.21 21.47
CA ILE A 96 -7.49 -6.12 20.38
C ILE A 96 -5.97 -6.27 20.33
N GLU A 97 -5.20 -5.20 20.56
CA GLU A 97 -3.72 -5.27 20.60
C GLU A 97 -3.21 -6.23 21.69
N GLU A 98 -3.91 -6.31 22.82
CA GLU A 98 -3.54 -7.17 23.95
C GLU A 98 -3.77 -8.66 23.71
N ARG A 99 -4.58 -9.04 22.71
CA ARG A 99 -4.85 -10.45 22.36
C ARG A 99 -3.62 -11.19 21.86
N GLY A 100 -2.66 -10.48 21.25
CA GLY A 100 -1.40 -11.08 20.83
C GLY A 100 -0.66 -10.33 19.73
N LYS A 101 0.51 -10.85 19.36
CA LYS A 101 1.44 -10.18 18.43
C LYS A 101 0.85 -9.98 17.04
N THR A 102 0.04 -10.92 16.56
CA THR A 102 -0.65 -10.82 15.26
C THR A 102 -1.64 -9.66 15.25
N CYS A 103 -2.49 -9.57 16.28
CA CYS A 103 -3.44 -8.47 16.44
C CYS A 103 -2.71 -7.13 16.52
N LYS A 104 -1.66 -7.03 17.37
CA LYS A 104 -0.83 -5.83 17.49
C LYS A 104 -0.22 -5.38 16.15
N LEU A 105 0.19 -6.31 15.28
CA LEU A 105 0.66 -5.97 13.93
C LEU A 105 -0.45 -5.34 13.07
N TRP A 106 -1.65 -5.94 13.04
CA TRP A 106 -2.76 -5.46 12.23
C TRP A 106 -3.35 -4.14 12.74
N ILE A 107 -3.36 -3.91 14.06
CA ILE A 107 -3.73 -2.60 14.62
C ILE A 107 -2.63 -1.55 14.36
N THR A 108 -1.35 -1.92 14.42
CA THR A 108 -0.26 -1.03 13.98
C THR A 108 -0.45 -0.63 12.51
N TYR A 109 -0.78 -1.58 11.63
CA TYR A 109 -1.12 -1.28 10.24
C TYR A 109 -2.35 -0.36 10.13
N PHE A 110 -3.40 -0.61 10.90
CA PHE A 110 -4.58 0.24 10.97
C PHE A 110 -4.19 1.69 11.30
N ARG A 111 -3.37 1.89 12.33
CA ARG A 111 -2.85 3.21 12.74
C ARG A 111 -1.97 3.86 11.67
N MET A 112 -1.17 3.08 10.94
CA MET A 112 -0.39 3.59 9.80
C MET A 112 -1.29 4.14 8.68
N VAL A 113 -2.41 3.47 8.38
CA VAL A 113 -3.36 3.95 7.36
C VAL A 113 -4.14 5.17 7.86
N SER A 114 -4.50 5.23 9.15
CA SER A 114 -5.07 6.45 9.75
C SER A 114 -4.10 7.63 9.63
N LEU A 115 -2.83 7.43 9.96
CA LEU A 115 -1.80 8.46 9.86
C LEU A 115 -1.60 8.96 8.41
N LEU A 116 -1.67 8.06 7.43
CA LEU A 116 -1.68 8.43 6.01
C LEU A 116 -2.87 9.32 5.67
N LYS A 117 -4.07 8.98 6.16
CA LYS A 117 -5.28 9.77 5.94
C LYS A 117 -5.19 11.13 6.63
N ASP A 118 -4.63 11.22 7.83
CA ASP A 118 -4.40 12.49 8.53
C ASP A 118 -3.45 13.40 7.74
N PHE A 119 -2.37 12.84 7.20
CA PHE A 119 -1.44 13.58 6.35
C PHE A 119 -2.13 14.09 5.08
N ILE A 120 -2.91 13.25 4.40
CA ILE A 120 -3.69 13.66 3.22
C ILE A 120 -4.70 14.76 3.62
N ALA A 121 -5.42 14.60 4.72
CA ALA A 121 -6.39 15.59 5.18
C ALA A 121 -5.72 16.94 5.50
N ALA A 122 -4.55 16.91 6.15
CA ALA A 122 -3.75 18.10 6.43
C ALA A 122 -3.40 18.87 5.15
N GLU A 123 -2.93 18.18 4.12
CA GLU A 123 -2.64 18.78 2.80
C GLU A 123 -3.90 19.33 2.13
N ARG A 124 -5.01 18.58 2.18
CA ARG A 124 -6.26 18.92 1.48
C ARG A 124 -6.98 20.13 2.07
N VAL A 125 -6.90 20.30 3.39
CA VAL A 125 -7.47 21.45 4.12
C VAL A 125 -6.47 22.60 4.22
N GLY A 126 -5.18 22.29 4.14
CA GLY A 126 -4.11 23.21 4.42
C GLY A 126 -3.95 23.46 5.92
N ASP A 127 -3.98 22.40 6.73
CA ASP A 127 -3.67 22.44 8.15
C ASP A 127 -2.18 22.13 8.36
N TRP A 128 -1.39 23.18 8.56
CA TRP A 128 0.06 23.09 8.71
C TRP A 128 0.49 22.37 10.00
N ASP A 129 -0.22 22.60 11.10
CA ASP A 129 0.15 22.02 12.39
C ASP A 129 -0.14 20.52 12.38
N LEU A 130 -1.27 20.10 11.76
CA LEU A 130 -1.56 18.70 11.51
C LEU A 130 -0.56 18.06 10.55
N HIS A 131 -0.15 18.77 9.49
CA HIS A 131 0.88 18.30 8.55
C HIS A 131 2.19 17.97 9.28
N LEU A 132 2.71 18.92 10.08
CA LEU A 132 3.96 18.71 10.83
C LEU A 132 3.82 17.57 11.86
N ARG A 133 2.67 17.46 12.53
CA ARG A 133 2.39 16.36 13.44
C ARG A 133 2.35 15.01 12.72
N ALA A 134 1.71 14.93 11.56
CA ALA A 134 1.65 13.71 10.78
C ALA A 134 3.04 13.29 10.31
N VAL A 135 3.86 14.22 9.81
CA VAL A 135 5.26 13.95 9.43
C VAL A 135 6.07 13.44 10.63
N GLU A 136 5.91 14.05 11.81
CA GLU A 136 6.58 13.59 13.05
C GLU A 136 6.21 12.15 13.42
N LEU A 137 4.93 11.78 13.30
CA LEU A 137 4.45 10.44 13.59
C LEU A 137 4.84 9.41 12.50
N MET A 138 5.12 9.84 11.28
CA MET A 138 5.57 8.95 10.19
C MET A 138 7.04 8.57 10.30
N ILE A 139 7.89 9.44 10.84
CA ILE A 139 9.35 9.23 10.94
C ILE A 139 9.73 7.92 11.64
N PRO A 140 9.13 7.54 12.79
CA PRO A 140 9.41 6.25 13.43
C PRO A 140 9.22 5.07 12.46
N PHE A 141 8.15 5.07 11.66
CA PHE A 141 7.91 4.02 10.67
C PHE A 141 8.97 4.03 9.57
N PHE A 142 9.46 5.19 9.12
CA PHE A 142 10.56 5.26 8.15
C PHE A 142 11.86 4.67 8.69
N HIS A 143 12.20 4.94 9.95
CA HIS A 143 13.33 4.31 10.62
C HIS A 143 13.16 2.79 10.70
N ALA A 144 12.01 2.33 11.18
CA ALA A 144 11.74 0.91 11.37
C ALA A 144 11.71 0.12 10.04
N ALA A 145 11.16 0.71 8.98
CA ALA A 145 11.05 0.10 7.65
C ALA A 145 12.29 0.27 6.76
N ARG A 146 13.39 0.79 7.31
CA ARG A 146 14.67 1.00 6.60
C ARG A 146 14.61 2.04 5.47
N HIS A 147 13.65 2.97 5.52
CA HIS A 147 13.54 4.11 4.61
C HIS A 147 14.38 5.30 5.11
N PHE A 148 15.68 5.03 5.34
CA PHE A 148 16.58 5.96 6.03
C PHE A 148 16.72 7.34 5.36
N PRO A 149 16.84 7.46 4.02
CA PRO A 149 16.89 8.77 3.38
C PRO A 149 15.64 9.61 3.68
N TYR A 150 14.46 8.98 3.68
CA TYR A 150 13.21 9.66 4.01
C TYR A 150 13.16 10.05 5.49
N ALA A 151 13.54 9.14 6.41
CA ALA A 151 13.59 9.46 7.83
C ALA A 151 14.49 10.68 8.11
N LYS A 152 15.71 10.64 7.59
CA LYS A 152 16.72 11.71 7.72
C LYS A 152 16.24 13.06 7.18
N SER A 153 15.71 13.08 5.96
CA SER A 153 15.24 14.32 5.33
C SER A 153 14.05 14.91 6.09
N ASN A 154 13.13 14.07 6.55
CA ASN A 154 11.97 14.52 7.32
C ASN A 154 12.34 15.05 8.71
N GLU A 155 13.37 14.49 9.36
CA GLU A 155 13.89 15.04 10.63
C GLU A 155 14.45 16.46 10.45
N ILE A 156 15.28 16.67 9.43
CA ILE A 156 15.79 18.02 9.11
C ILE A 156 14.64 18.95 8.77
N TYR A 157 13.70 18.48 7.95
CA TYR A 157 12.53 19.26 7.57
C TYR A 157 11.77 19.73 8.81
N LEU A 158 11.41 18.82 9.73
CA LEU A 158 10.70 19.18 10.96
C LEU A 158 11.47 20.17 11.83
N GLN A 159 12.79 19.97 12.01
CA GLN A 159 13.61 20.89 12.79
C GLN A 159 13.60 22.30 12.17
N LYS A 160 13.74 22.39 10.85
CA LYS A 160 13.70 23.66 10.13
C LYS A 160 12.32 24.31 10.23
N MET A 161 11.25 23.55 9.99
CA MET A 161 9.89 24.08 9.99
C MET A 161 9.45 24.54 11.39
N ARG A 162 9.87 23.87 12.46
CA ARG A 162 9.60 24.29 13.84
C ARG A 162 10.47 25.46 14.30
N GLY A 163 11.64 25.65 13.68
CA GLY A 163 12.56 26.74 13.97
C GLY A 163 12.36 28.00 13.13
N LEU A 164 11.28 28.09 12.34
CA LEU A 164 10.98 29.28 11.54
C LEU A 164 10.65 30.49 12.42
N SER A 165 10.98 31.69 11.95
CA SER A 165 10.46 32.93 12.53
C SER A 165 8.94 32.98 12.39
N GLN A 166 8.28 33.78 13.22
CA GLN A 166 6.82 33.90 13.20
C GLN A 166 6.30 34.31 11.80
N GLU A 167 6.90 35.32 11.19
CA GLU A 167 6.54 35.80 9.85
C GLU A 167 6.62 34.70 8.78
N LEU A 168 7.70 33.91 8.80
CA LEU A 168 7.87 32.80 7.86
C LEU A 168 6.88 31.67 8.16
N SER A 169 6.64 31.35 9.43
CA SER A 169 5.67 30.34 9.83
C SER A 169 4.26 30.69 9.32
N GLU A 170 3.83 31.95 9.45
CA GLU A 170 2.54 32.42 8.92
C GLU A 170 2.49 32.31 7.39
N ALA A 171 3.57 32.65 6.69
CA ALA A 171 3.65 32.51 5.23
C ALA A 171 3.52 31.03 4.78
N TYR A 172 4.15 30.08 5.49
CA TYR A 172 4.01 28.65 5.21
C TYR A 172 2.60 28.13 5.53
N LYS A 173 2.00 28.56 6.64
CA LYS A 173 0.62 28.19 7.00
C LYS A 173 -0.34 28.57 5.87
N GLN A 174 -0.15 29.74 5.26
CA GLN A 174 -0.98 30.21 4.16
C GLN A 174 -0.72 29.48 2.83
N ASN A 175 0.54 29.14 2.52
CA ASN A 175 0.97 28.77 1.16
C ASN A 175 1.51 27.35 0.97
N HIS A 176 1.55 26.49 2.00
CA HIS A 176 2.11 25.13 1.84
C HIS A 176 1.31 24.23 0.87
N SER A 177 0.01 24.47 0.75
CA SER A 177 -0.90 23.73 -0.13
C SER A 177 -1.75 24.70 -0.95
N VAL A 178 -2.05 24.32 -2.21
CA VAL A 178 -2.66 25.19 -3.22
C VAL A 178 -3.99 24.59 -3.67
N ARG A 179 -5.03 25.41 -3.80
CA ARG A 179 -6.32 25.04 -4.41
C ARG A 179 -6.64 25.93 -5.61
N ARG A 180 -7.34 25.36 -6.59
CA ARG A 180 -7.88 26.09 -7.76
C ARG A 180 -9.39 26.37 -7.66
N SER A 181 -10.03 25.86 -6.61
CA SER A 181 -11.47 26.02 -6.35
C SER A 181 -11.67 26.45 -4.90
N GLU A 182 -12.80 27.08 -4.60
CA GLU A 182 -13.16 27.48 -3.22
C GLU A 182 -13.59 26.33 -2.31
N LEU A 183 -13.61 25.08 -2.82
CA LEU A 183 -13.91 23.90 -2.02
C LEU A 183 -12.92 23.73 -0.86
N TYR A 184 -13.45 23.44 0.33
CA TYR A 184 -12.69 23.31 1.57
C TYR A 184 -11.60 22.23 1.51
N PHE A 185 -11.91 21.05 0.96
CA PHE A 185 -11.02 19.89 0.89
C PHE A 185 -10.36 19.73 -0.49
N ALA A 186 -10.01 20.84 -1.15
CA ALA A 186 -9.50 20.83 -2.53
C ALA A 186 -8.06 21.31 -2.68
N LYS A 187 -7.37 21.67 -1.58
CA LYS A 187 -5.95 21.98 -1.68
C LYS A 187 -5.17 20.71 -2.03
N ILE A 188 -4.01 20.86 -2.67
CA ILE A 188 -3.06 19.79 -2.97
C ILE A 188 -1.65 20.35 -2.84
N SER A 189 -0.66 19.47 -2.77
CA SER A 189 0.74 19.90 -2.74
C SER A 189 1.08 20.70 -4.01
N THR A 190 2.04 21.61 -3.90
CA THR A 190 2.50 22.45 -5.00
C THR A 190 3.02 21.62 -6.17
N ASP A 191 3.79 20.57 -5.89
CA ASP A 191 4.31 19.64 -6.90
C ASP A 191 3.18 18.92 -7.66
N GLN A 192 2.16 18.43 -6.93
CA GLN A 192 1.01 17.79 -7.56
C GLN A 192 0.17 18.79 -8.38
N THR A 193 0.09 20.06 -7.95
CA THR A 193 -0.54 21.13 -8.73
C THR A 193 0.18 21.36 -10.05
N ILE A 194 1.51 21.40 -10.01
CA ILE A 194 2.36 21.53 -11.19
C ILE A 194 2.16 20.34 -12.12
N GLU A 195 2.13 19.11 -11.59
CA GLU A 195 1.94 17.92 -12.42
C GLU A 195 0.54 17.90 -13.08
N GLN A 196 -0.51 18.19 -12.31
CA GLN A 196 -1.89 18.11 -12.80
C GLN A 196 -2.28 19.27 -13.70
N THR A 197 -1.66 20.44 -13.53
CA THR A 197 -1.98 21.65 -14.31
C THR A 197 -0.98 21.86 -15.44
N LEU A 198 0.30 22.05 -15.11
CA LEU A 198 1.33 22.44 -16.09
C LEU A 198 1.82 21.24 -16.91
N MET A 199 2.02 20.07 -16.28
CA MET A 199 2.60 18.91 -16.98
C MET A 199 1.59 18.11 -17.80
N LYS A 200 0.36 17.96 -17.29
CA LYS A 200 -0.69 17.15 -17.91
C LYS A 200 -1.27 17.79 -19.17
N ILE A 201 -1.47 19.11 -19.17
CA ILE A 201 -2.16 19.81 -20.28
C ILE A 201 -1.17 20.09 -21.43
N ASP A 202 0.05 20.57 -21.14
CA ASP A 202 0.87 21.19 -22.20
C ASP A 202 2.29 20.63 -22.38
N MET A 203 2.83 19.85 -21.43
CA MET A 203 4.22 19.35 -21.56
C MET A 203 4.33 17.90 -22.06
N LYS A 204 3.34 17.04 -21.76
CA LYS A 204 3.29 15.62 -22.16
C LYS A 204 2.46 15.36 -23.42
N ILE A 205 2.10 16.40 -24.18
CA ILE A 205 1.37 16.28 -25.45
C ILE A 205 2.30 16.00 -26.62
N GLU A 206 1.72 15.55 -27.74
CA GLU A 206 2.45 15.35 -28.98
C GLU A 206 3.02 16.67 -29.50
N GLY A 207 4.35 16.75 -29.68
CA GLY A 207 5.07 17.99 -30.01
C GLY A 207 5.56 18.83 -28.82
N GLY A 208 5.31 18.40 -27.57
CA GLY A 208 5.73 19.12 -26.37
C GLY A 208 7.25 19.14 -26.10
N PRO A 209 7.73 20.06 -25.24
CA PRO A 209 9.15 20.34 -25.04
C PRO A 209 9.90 19.28 -24.22
N LEU A 210 9.21 18.28 -23.65
CA LEU A 210 9.82 17.22 -22.84
C LEU A 210 10.29 16.00 -23.66
N ARG A 211 10.18 16.03 -24.99
CA ARG A 211 10.76 14.98 -25.85
C ARG A 211 12.28 15.18 -26.01
N ARG A 212 13.01 14.10 -26.28
CA ARG A 212 14.48 14.13 -26.48
C ARG A 212 14.86 15.19 -27.52
N GLY A 213 15.78 16.09 -27.15
CA GLY A 213 16.36 17.08 -28.07
C GLY A 213 15.90 18.53 -27.88
N ALA A 214 15.04 18.84 -26.92
CA ALA A 214 14.67 20.22 -26.62
C ALA A 214 15.83 21.00 -25.97
N THR A 215 16.16 22.16 -26.53
CA THR A 215 17.18 23.05 -25.93
C THR A 215 16.58 23.81 -24.73
N PRO A 216 17.40 24.23 -23.76
CA PRO A 216 16.91 25.01 -22.60
C PRO A 216 16.13 26.28 -23.01
N SER A 217 16.50 26.91 -24.14
CA SER A 217 15.78 28.07 -24.67
C SER A 217 14.36 27.73 -25.14
N VAL A 218 14.16 26.57 -25.78
CA VAL A 218 12.84 26.10 -26.21
C VAL A 218 11.98 25.78 -24.99
N VAL A 219 12.54 25.08 -24.00
CA VAL A 219 11.84 24.78 -22.74
C VAL A 219 11.42 26.08 -22.03
N PHE A 220 12.31 27.08 -21.96
CA PHE A 220 12.00 28.37 -21.35
C PHE A 220 10.89 29.13 -22.08
N LYS A 221 10.92 29.17 -23.42
CA LYS A 221 9.84 29.77 -24.23
C LYS A 221 8.51 29.09 -23.98
N TRP A 222 8.50 27.76 -23.91
CA TRP A 222 7.29 26.98 -23.60
C TRP A 222 6.74 27.29 -22.20
N ILE A 223 7.59 27.32 -21.17
CA ILE A 223 7.16 27.66 -19.80
C ILE A 223 6.53 29.06 -19.74
N ARG A 224 7.11 30.05 -20.44
CA ARG A 224 6.56 31.41 -20.47
C ARG A 224 5.27 31.51 -21.27
N ALA A 225 5.17 30.82 -22.40
CA ALA A 225 3.96 30.84 -23.23
C ALA A 225 2.78 30.13 -22.55
N MET A 226 3.06 29.04 -21.83
CA MET A 226 2.07 28.19 -21.16
C MET A 226 1.10 28.96 -20.26
N LEU A 227 1.61 29.92 -19.48
CA LEU A 227 0.77 30.72 -18.57
C LEU A 227 -0.30 31.50 -19.33
N PHE A 228 -0.04 31.91 -20.57
CA PHE A 228 -0.99 32.65 -21.40
C PHE A 228 -1.85 31.73 -22.27
N THR A 229 -1.32 30.58 -22.71
CA THR A 229 -2.08 29.64 -23.55
C THR A 229 -3.14 28.89 -22.76
N THR A 230 -2.97 28.71 -21.45
CA THR A 230 -3.97 28.06 -20.60
C THR A 230 -5.31 28.81 -20.63
N ASP A 231 -5.29 30.14 -20.52
CA ASP A 231 -6.51 30.97 -20.58
C ASP A 231 -7.18 30.91 -21.96
N VAL A 232 -6.38 30.81 -23.03
CA VAL A 232 -6.89 30.65 -24.41
C VAL A 232 -7.54 29.28 -24.57
N VAL A 233 -6.93 28.21 -24.05
CA VAL A 233 -7.50 26.85 -24.10
C VAL A 233 -8.81 26.78 -23.31
N ASP A 234 -8.84 27.33 -22.09
CA ASP A 234 -10.06 27.42 -21.28
C ASP A 234 -11.17 28.20 -22.00
N GLY A 235 -10.83 29.32 -22.65
CA GLY A 235 -11.76 30.10 -23.47
C GLY A 235 -12.24 29.36 -24.72
N MET A 236 -11.39 28.55 -25.36
CA MET A 236 -11.76 27.71 -26.50
C MET A 236 -12.67 26.55 -26.09
N GLU A 237 -12.43 25.93 -24.93
CA GLU A 237 -13.32 24.92 -24.34
C GLU A 237 -14.72 25.50 -24.09
N GLU A 238 -14.78 26.68 -23.48
CA GLU A 238 -16.03 27.40 -23.22
C GLU A 238 -16.75 27.77 -24.53
N PHE A 239 -16.03 28.35 -25.50
CA PHE A 239 -16.58 28.71 -26.81
C PHE A 239 -17.15 27.50 -27.56
N CYS A 240 -16.41 26.40 -27.58
CA CYS A 240 -16.83 25.15 -28.23
C CYS A 240 -17.89 24.39 -27.42
N ARG A 241 -18.21 24.81 -26.19
CA ARG A 241 -19.05 24.09 -25.22
C ARG A 241 -18.59 22.66 -24.97
N VAL A 242 -17.28 22.44 -25.08
CA VAL A 242 -16.64 21.16 -24.77
C VAL A 242 -15.89 21.38 -23.47
N SER A 243 -16.33 20.75 -22.39
CA SER A 243 -15.60 20.79 -21.13
C SER A 243 -14.92 19.46 -20.89
N PHE A 244 -13.60 19.48 -20.78
CA PHE A 244 -12.82 18.33 -20.33
C PHE A 244 -12.68 18.29 -18.79
N LYS A 245 -13.33 19.24 -18.08
CA LYS A 245 -13.41 19.26 -16.63
C LYS A 245 -14.33 18.12 -16.19
N SER A 246 -13.79 17.19 -15.39
CA SER A 246 -14.64 16.23 -14.66
C SER A 246 -15.61 17.02 -13.77
N SER A 247 -16.82 16.52 -13.58
CA SER A 247 -17.86 17.12 -12.73
C SER A 247 -17.32 17.70 -11.42
N TYR A 248 -18.01 18.68 -10.84
CA TYR A 248 -17.73 19.18 -9.48
C TYR A 248 -17.76 18.07 -8.41
N GLN A 249 -18.41 16.94 -8.71
CA GLN A 249 -18.37 15.74 -7.89
C GLN A 249 -17.02 15.04 -7.99
N HIS A 250 -16.42 14.75 -6.84
CA HIS A 250 -15.16 14.02 -6.76
C HIS A 250 -15.26 12.69 -7.51
N ILE A 251 -14.23 12.31 -8.27
CA ILE A 251 -14.22 11.07 -9.07
C ILE A 251 -14.48 9.82 -8.24
N ASP A 252 -14.15 9.84 -6.95
CA ASP A 252 -14.39 8.71 -6.05
C ASP A 252 -15.80 8.69 -5.44
N ALA A 253 -16.55 9.79 -5.56
CA ALA A 253 -17.93 9.90 -5.08
C ALA A 253 -18.95 9.53 -6.16
N ASN A 254 -18.51 9.03 -7.32
CA ASN A 254 -19.43 8.57 -8.36
C ASN A 254 -20.01 7.18 -8.01
N ASP A 255 -21.23 6.91 -8.46
CA ASP A 255 -21.94 5.68 -8.13
C ASP A 255 -21.18 4.43 -8.61
N SER A 256 -20.49 4.53 -9.75
CA SER A 256 -19.66 3.44 -10.26
C SER A 256 -18.53 3.07 -9.30
N ARG A 257 -17.79 4.05 -8.77
CA ARG A 257 -16.70 3.84 -7.81
C ARG A 257 -17.25 3.31 -6.50
N ILE A 258 -18.35 3.88 -6.00
CA ILE A 258 -18.99 3.42 -4.76
C ILE A 258 -19.37 1.95 -4.88
N ASN A 259 -20.00 1.56 -6.00
CA ASN A 259 -20.38 0.16 -6.26
C ASN A 259 -19.17 -0.77 -6.43
N GLU A 260 -18.10 -0.32 -7.08
CA GLU A 260 -16.85 -1.09 -7.18
C GLU A 260 -16.16 -1.28 -5.83
N ASP A 261 -16.14 -0.23 -5.01
CA ASP A 261 -15.53 -0.24 -3.67
C ASP A 261 -16.34 -1.12 -2.71
N ALA A 262 -17.68 -1.09 -2.79
CA ALA A 262 -18.54 -2.00 -2.04
C ALA A 262 -18.22 -3.47 -2.37
N LYS A 263 -18.16 -3.83 -3.66
CA LYS A 263 -17.78 -5.18 -4.11
C LYS A 263 -16.37 -5.57 -3.63
N ALA A 264 -15.43 -4.63 -3.63
CA ALA A 264 -14.07 -4.87 -3.15
C ALA A 264 -14.05 -5.14 -1.63
N VAL A 265 -14.81 -4.38 -0.84
CA VAL A 265 -14.96 -4.60 0.61
C VAL A 265 -15.59 -5.95 0.91
N ASP A 266 -16.58 -6.39 0.12
CA ASP A 266 -17.21 -7.71 0.30
C ASP A 266 -16.20 -8.84 0.08
N LYS A 267 -15.36 -8.76 -0.96
CA LYS A 267 -14.28 -9.72 -1.20
C LYS A 267 -13.25 -9.77 -0.07
N ILE A 268 -12.84 -8.60 0.42
CA ILE A 268 -11.89 -8.52 1.55
C ILE A 268 -12.54 -9.07 2.83
N THR A 269 -13.85 -8.85 3.02
CA THR A 269 -14.61 -9.37 4.17
C THR A 269 -14.66 -10.90 4.12
N GLN A 270 -14.97 -11.49 2.97
CA GLN A 270 -14.93 -12.95 2.77
C GLN A 270 -13.55 -13.52 3.08
N PHE A 271 -12.48 -12.84 2.65
CA PHE A 271 -11.12 -13.25 2.99
C PHE A 271 -10.89 -13.23 4.51
N PHE A 272 -11.24 -12.16 5.21
CA PHE A 272 -11.03 -12.05 6.66
C PHE A 272 -11.95 -12.95 7.50
N GLN A 273 -13.10 -13.38 6.97
CA GLN A 273 -13.95 -14.40 7.61
C GLN A 273 -13.24 -15.76 7.67
N ILE A 274 -12.46 -16.10 6.63
CA ILE A 274 -11.66 -17.33 6.57
C ILE A 274 -10.34 -17.14 7.33
N HIS A 275 -9.74 -15.96 7.19
CA HIS A 275 -8.44 -15.59 7.75
C HIS A 275 -8.60 -14.48 8.79
N ASN A 276 -8.94 -14.85 10.01
CA ASN A 276 -9.17 -13.87 11.09
C ASN A 276 -7.96 -12.94 11.26
N PRO A 277 -8.10 -11.61 11.06
CA PRO A 277 -7.01 -10.65 11.27
C PRO A 277 -6.67 -10.43 12.75
N PHE A 278 -7.59 -10.79 13.66
CA PHE A 278 -7.46 -10.64 15.11
C PHE A 278 -7.57 -12.00 15.85
N PRO A 279 -6.68 -12.97 15.58
CA PRO A 279 -6.70 -14.26 16.25
C PRO A 279 -6.27 -14.15 17.71
N ASP A 280 -6.88 -14.94 18.59
CA ASP A 280 -6.49 -15.05 20.01
C ASP A 280 -5.29 -16.00 20.15
N VAL A 281 -4.13 -15.55 19.65
CA VAL A 281 -2.85 -16.27 19.67
C VAL A 281 -1.73 -15.31 20.07
N GLN A 282 -0.86 -15.76 20.97
CA GLN A 282 0.24 -14.93 21.49
C GLN A 282 1.35 -14.74 20.45
N GLU A 283 1.50 -15.68 19.53
CA GLU A 283 2.50 -15.67 18.48
C GLU A 283 2.16 -14.70 17.34
N ILE A 284 3.19 -14.34 16.58
CA ILE A 284 3.03 -13.60 15.33
C ILE A 284 2.81 -14.59 14.19
N VAL A 285 1.67 -14.52 13.52
CA VAL A 285 1.24 -15.50 12.51
C VAL A 285 0.87 -14.77 11.22
N ALA A 286 1.28 -15.33 10.09
CA ALA A 286 0.80 -14.90 8.78
C ALA A 286 -0.64 -15.38 8.58
N ILE A 287 -1.60 -14.47 8.45
CA ILE A 287 -3.03 -14.86 8.41
C ILE A 287 -3.39 -15.68 7.16
N SER A 288 -2.65 -15.51 6.06
CA SER A 288 -2.87 -16.21 4.80
C SER A 288 -2.33 -17.65 4.82
N THR A 289 -1.13 -17.86 5.38
CA THR A 289 -0.40 -19.13 5.27
C THR A 289 -0.32 -19.90 6.59
N GLY A 290 -0.68 -19.29 7.73
CA GLY A 290 -0.51 -19.87 9.05
C GLY A 290 0.95 -19.96 9.53
N VAL A 291 1.90 -19.38 8.77
CA VAL A 291 3.32 -19.41 9.15
C VAL A 291 3.54 -18.62 10.43
N VAL A 292 4.08 -19.28 11.45
CA VAL A 292 4.41 -18.70 12.75
C VAL A 292 5.82 -18.08 12.70
N GLY A 293 5.93 -16.83 13.12
CA GLY A 293 7.20 -16.13 13.20
C GLY A 293 8.03 -16.57 14.40
N ASN A 294 9.36 -16.58 14.23
CA ASN A 294 10.30 -16.86 15.30
C ASN A 294 10.51 -15.63 16.21
N GLU A 295 11.27 -15.81 17.28
CA GLU A 295 11.61 -14.77 18.26
C GLU A 295 12.31 -13.54 17.66
N THR A 296 12.86 -13.65 16.46
CA THR A 296 13.53 -12.53 15.79
C THR A 296 12.56 -11.56 15.12
N ILE A 297 11.30 -11.97 14.89
CA ILE A 297 10.28 -11.13 14.27
C ILE A 297 9.74 -10.14 15.29
N ASN A 298 9.82 -8.85 14.96
CA ASN A 298 9.41 -7.75 15.85
C ASN A 298 8.66 -6.63 15.12
N CYS A 299 8.18 -6.87 13.89
CA CYS A 299 7.48 -5.85 13.10
C CYS A 299 6.17 -5.33 13.72
N TYR A 300 5.60 -6.04 14.69
CA TYR A 300 4.45 -5.59 15.48
C TYR A 300 4.79 -4.44 16.46
N GLU A 301 6.08 -4.10 16.63
CA GLU A 301 6.57 -2.96 17.43
C GLU A 301 7.28 -1.91 16.58
N ALA A 302 6.91 -1.82 15.29
CA ALA A 302 7.60 -0.94 14.33
C ALA A 302 7.67 0.52 14.82
N PHE A 303 6.62 1.04 15.45
CA PHE A 303 6.62 2.41 15.96
C PHE A 303 7.67 2.60 17.08
N ASP A 304 7.67 1.74 18.11
CA ASP A 304 8.59 1.83 19.24
C ASP A 304 10.05 1.61 18.83
N ILE A 305 10.29 0.66 17.91
CA ILE A 305 11.61 0.44 17.30
C ILE A 305 12.09 1.73 16.61
N GLY A 306 11.21 2.37 15.85
CA GLY A 306 11.47 3.65 15.19
C GLY A 306 11.82 4.77 16.15
N ILE A 307 11.07 4.90 17.24
CA ILE A 307 11.31 5.89 18.30
C ILE A 307 12.67 5.64 18.97
N ASN A 308 13.02 4.39 19.26
CA ASN A 308 14.30 4.04 19.86
C ASN A 308 15.48 4.34 18.92
N LEU A 309 15.33 4.05 17.62
CA LEU A 309 16.30 4.43 16.59
C LEU A 309 16.48 5.95 16.51
N ARG A 310 15.38 6.70 16.54
CA ARG A 310 15.38 8.17 16.56
C ARG A 310 16.14 8.71 17.77
N ARG A 311 15.90 8.17 18.96
CA ARG A 311 16.60 8.57 20.20
C ARG A 311 18.12 8.34 20.12
N LYS A 312 18.57 7.23 19.52
CA LYS A 312 20.00 6.95 19.32
C LYS A 312 20.68 7.96 18.38
N MET A 313 19.92 8.61 17.51
CA MET A 313 20.41 9.62 16.56
C MET A 313 20.31 11.05 17.09
N LYS A 314 19.83 11.23 18.33
CA LYS A 314 19.81 12.53 18.99
C LYS A 314 21.25 13.06 19.11
N ASP A 315 21.42 14.36 18.88
CA ASP A 315 22.70 15.06 18.97
C ASP A 315 23.79 14.58 17.98
N CYS A 316 23.44 13.74 17.01
CA CYS A 316 24.33 13.34 15.93
C CYS A 316 24.25 14.30 14.74
N ASN A 317 25.39 14.62 14.12
CA ASN A 317 25.39 15.32 12.85
C ASN A 317 24.80 14.44 11.73
N PHE A 318 24.11 15.08 10.78
CA PHE A 318 23.47 14.38 9.66
C PHE A 318 24.41 13.47 8.85
N LYS A 319 25.67 13.90 8.68
CA LYS A 319 26.71 13.15 7.96
C LYS A 319 27.12 11.87 8.69
N ASP A 320 27.10 11.90 10.02
CA ASP A 320 27.63 10.83 10.88
C ASP A 320 26.56 9.81 11.27
N MET A 321 25.28 10.17 11.10
CA MET A 321 24.16 9.25 11.31
C MET A 321 24.26 8.02 10.38
N LYS A 322 24.51 6.86 10.97
CA LYS A 322 24.49 5.55 10.31
C LYS A 322 23.39 4.70 10.92
N MET A 323 22.75 3.87 10.10
CA MET A 323 21.71 2.96 10.56
C MET A 323 22.16 1.51 10.36
N THR A 324 22.04 0.72 11.41
CA THR A 324 22.38 -0.70 11.39
C THR A 324 21.14 -1.50 11.02
N ILE A 325 21.23 -2.37 10.00
CA ILE A 325 20.12 -3.22 9.55
C ILE A 325 19.57 -4.09 10.70
N LYS A 326 20.44 -4.50 11.63
CA LYS A 326 20.06 -5.33 12.79
C LYS A 326 19.03 -4.67 13.71
N ASP A 327 19.01 -3.34 13.77
CA ASP A 327 18.17 -2.57 14.69
C ASP A 327 16.81 -2.22 14.06
N THR A 328 16.57 -2.58 12.80
CA THR A 328 15.31 -2.30 12.08
C THR A 328 14.27 -3.40 12.31
N ALA A 329 13.01 -3.09 12.00
CA ALA A 329 11.90 -4.03 12.17
C ALA A 329 12.04 -5.21 11.19
N LYS A 330 11.93 -6.43 11.71
CA LYS A 330 11.97 -7.69 10.96
C LYS A 330 10.56 -8.21 10.76
N SER A 331 10.20 -8.40 9.50
CA SER A 331 8.90 -8.91 9.06
C SER A 331 8.90 -10.43 8.94
N LEU A 332 7.72 -11.07 8.91
CA LEU A 332 7.58 -12.50 8.68
C LEU A 332 8.30 -12.99 7.41
N LEU A 333 8.33 -12.18 6.35
CA LEU A 333 9.07 -12.50 5.12
C LEU A 333 10.57 -12.72 5.36
N SER A 334 11.16 -12.13 6.41
CA SER A 334 12.59 -12.27 6.73
C SER A 334 12.96 -13.73 7.04
N MET A 335 12.02 -14.55 7.52
CA MET A 335 12.22 -15.98 7.76
C MET A 335 12.23 -16.79 6.47
N ASN A 336 11.38 -16.42 5.50
CA ASN A 336 11.22 -17.14 4.24
C ASN A 336 12.25 -16.77 3.17
N SER A 337 13.21 -15.90 3.49
CA SER A 337 14.24 -15.46 2.53
C SER A 337 15.22 -16.57 2.13
N LYS A 338 15.24 -17.69 2.86
CA LYS A 338 16.17 -18.81 2.65
C LYS A 338 15.47 -20.14 2.86
N ILE A 339 15.07 -20.79 1.78
CA ILE A 339 14.66 -22.19 1.82
C ILE A 339 15.95 -23.01 2.00
N LYS A 340 16.00 -23.88 3.01
CA LYS A 340 17.12 -24.82 3.19
C LYS A 340 16.62 -26.23 2.94
N VAL A 341 17.26 -26.92 2.00
CA VAL A 341 17.04 -28.36 1.77
C VAL A 341 18.35 -29.06 2.12
N ASN A 342 18.30 -29.99 3.09
CA ASN A 342 19.48 -30.70 3.61
C ASN A 342 20.64 -29.75 4.00
N ASN A 343 20.33 -28.65 4.71
CA ASN A 343 21.28 -27.58 5.09
C ASN A 343 21.90 -26.77 3.94
N ILE A 344 21.50 -26.98 2.68
CA ILE A 344 21.91 -26.18 1.53
C ILE A 344 20.89 -25.07 1.30
N GLU A 345 21.35 -23.82 1.25
CA GLU A 345 20.50 -22.68 0.88
C GLU A 345 20.07 -22.82 -0.58
N VAL A 346 18.76 -22.92 -0.80
CA VAL A 346 18.17 -23.02 -2.13
C VAL A 346 18.08 -21.64 -2.75
N VAL A 347 18.82 -21.45 -3.83
CA VAL A 347 18.69 -20.29 -4.71
C VAL A 347 17.60 -20.59 -5.73
N ASP A 348 16.80 -19.57 -6.09
CA ASP A 348 15.77 -19.70 -7.14
C ASP A 348 16.39 -20.25 -8.44
N PRO A 349 15.97 -21.44 -8.91
CA PRO A 349 16.50 -22.06 -10.12
C PRO A 349 16.30 -21.19 -11.36
N ASN A 350 15.22 -20.39 -11.42
CA ASN A 350 14.98 -19.48 -12.55
C ASN A 350 16.00 -18.34 -12.57
N LEU A 351 16.36 -17.80 -11.41
CA LEU A 351 17.38 -16.77 -11.30
C LEU A 351 18.76 -17.31 -11.70
N ILE A 352 19.09 -18.54 -11.29
CA ILE A 352 20.31 -19.23 -11.73
C ILE A 352 20.29 -19.41 -13.25
N PHE A 353 19.22 -19.96 -13.80
CA PHE A 353 19.06 -20.17 -15.24
C PHE A 353 19.25 -18.88 -16.05
N GLN A 354 18.59 -17.79 -15.64
CA GLN A 354 18.73 -16.47 -16.28
C GLN A 354 20.18 -16.00 -16.26
N ARG A 355 20.85 -16.08 -15.10
CA ARG A 355 22.26 -15.69 -14.97
C ARG A 355 23.18 -16.54 -15.83
N LEU A 356 22.98 -17.87 -15.88
CA LEU A 356 23.76 -18.78 -16.73
C LEU A 356 23.56 -18.44 -18.22
N CYS A 357 22.34 -18.13 -18.62
CA CYS A 357 22.04 -17.70 -19.99
C CYS A 357 22.73 -16.38 -20.37
N PHE A 358 22.92 -15.46 -19.42
CA PHE A 358 23.67 -14.21 -19.63
C PHE A 358 25.19 -14.39 -19.54
N LEU A 359 25.68 -15.28 -18.68
CA LEU A 359 27.11 -15.48 -18.42
C LEU A 359 27.80 -16.39 -19.43
N ARG A 360 27.04 -17.22 -20.17
CA ARG A 360 27.59 -18.15 -21.16
C ARG A 360 28.44 -17.41 -22.20
N LYS A 361 29.64 -17.94 -22.48
CA LYS A 361 30.50 -17.46 -23.58
C LYS A 361 30.27 -18.26 -24.86
N SER A 362 29.78 -19.50 -24.74
CA SER A 362 29.43 -20.35 -25.89
C SER A 362 28.25 -21.27 -25.58
N ASN A 363 27.68 -21.88 -26.62
CA ASN A 363 26.62 -22.88 -26.47
C ASN A 363 27.12 -24.19 -25.84
N ASP A 364 28.41 -24.51 -26.00
CA ASP A 364 29.01 -25.70 -25.38
C ASP A 364 29.18 -25.51 -23.87
N GLU A 365 29.55 -24.30 -23.44
CA GLU A 365 29.59 -23.96 -22.02
C GLU A 365 28.19 -24.00 -21.38
N LEU A 366 27.17 -23.55 -22.12
CA LEU A 366 25.78 -23.67 -21.68
C LEU A 366 25.34 -25.14 -21.53
N ARG A 367 25.74 -26.02 -22.45
CA ARG A 367 25.48 -27.48 -22.34
C ARG A 367 26.13 -28.06 -21.09
N GLN A 368 27.34 -27.62 -20.76
CA GLN A 368 28.04 -28.04 -19.53
C GLN A 368 27.36 -27.51 -18.26
N TYR A 369 26.72 -26.34 -18.31
CA TYR A 369 25.94 -25.86 -17.16
C TYR A 369 24.70 -26.73 -16.90
N PHE A 370 24.08 -27.25 -17.98
CA PHE A 370 22.90 -28.12 -17.89
C PHE A 370 23.22 -29.61 -17.69
N SER A 371 24.50 -30.00 -17.57
CA SER A 371 24.83 -31.36 -17.13
C SER A 371 24.60 -31.58 -15.63
N TYR A 372 24.36 -30.50 -14.88
CA TYR A 372 24.02 -30.53 -13.46
C TYR A 372 22.59 -30.02 -13.25
N GLU A 373 21.87 -30.65 -12.33
CA GLU A 373 20.54 -30.17 -11.92
C GLU A 373 20.66 -28.79 -11.26
N LEU A 374 19.93 -27.80 -11.78
CA LEU A 374 19.98 -26.42 -11.28
C LEU A 374 19.13 -26.22 -10.02
N ALA A 375 18.21 -27.14 -9.75
CA ALA A 375 17.33 -27.10 -8.60
C ALA A 375 17.76 -28.17 -7.56
N PRO A 376 17.86 -27.82 -6.26
CA PRO A 376 18.16 -28.79 -5.21
C PRO A 376 16.99 -29.76 -4.92
N TYR A 377 15.84 -29.55 -5.57
CA TYR A 377 14.67 -30.41 -5.54
C TYR A 377 13.93 -30.33 -6.88
N PRO A 378 13.19 -31.37 -7.27
CA PRO A 378 12.36 -31.33 -8.47
C PRO A 378 11.28 -30.24 -8.33
N LEU A 379 11.21 -29.34 -9.31
CA LEU A 379 10.18 -28.31 -9.36
C LEU A 379 8.78 -28.94 -9.47
N SER A 380 7.80 -28.36 -8.78
CA SER A 380 6.40 -28.78 -8.91
C SER A 380 5.96 -28.77 -10.37
N LEU A 381 5.29 -29.85 -10.80
CA LEU A 381 4.70 -29.97 -12.13
C LEU A 381 3.56 -28.95 -12.35
N PHE A 382 2.93 -28.50 -11.27
CA PHE A 382 1.80 -27.57 -11.28
C PHE A 382 2.11 -26.29 -10.48
N ASP A 383 1.55 -25.17 -10.90
CA ASP A 383 1.45 -23.92 -10.15
C ASP A 383 -0.02 -23.45 -10.08
N ASN A 384 -0.25 -22.26 -9.51
CA ASN A 384 -1.60 -21.71 -9.34
C ASN A 384 -2.33 -21.41 -10.66
N ALA A 385 -1.61 -21.36 -11.80
CA ALA A 385 -2.16 -21.14 -13.13
C ALA A 385 -2.35 -22.45 -13.92
N GLY A 386 -1.83 -23.58 -13.42
CA GLY A 386 -1.96 -24.90 -14.03
C GLY A 386 -0.63 -25.63 -14.14
N MET A 387 -0.51 -26.55 -15.10
CA MET A 387 0.73 -27.30 -15.32
C MET A 387 1.82 -26.39 -15.88
N ARG A 388 3.02 -26.40 -15.30
CA ARG A 388 4.16 -25.55 -15.72
C ARG A 388 4.69 -25.87 -17.13
N LYS A 389 4.32 -27.04 -17.68
CA LYS A 389 4.73 -27.51 -19.01
C LYS A 389 3.59 -27.32 -20.00
N THR A 390 3.92 -26.92 -21.22
CA THR A 390 2.95 -26.74 -22.30
C THR A 390 2.44 -28.09 -22.82
N THR A 391 1.34 -28.06 -23.57
CA THR A 391 0.76 -29.23 -24.26
C THR A 391 1.72 -29.93 -25.24
N LYS A 392 2.90 -29.35 -25.50
CA LYS A 392 3.96 -29.92 -26.34
C LYS A 392 4.94 -30.82 -25.60
N SER A 393 4.82 -30.96 -24.27
CA SER A 393 5.69 -31.89 -23.54
C SER A 393 5.20 -33.33 -23.73
N THR A 394 6.12 -34.29 -23.90
CA THR A 394 5.81 -35.73 -23.88
C THR A 394 5.07 -36.17 -22.62
N LEU A 395 5.25 -35.41 -21.53
CA LEU A 395 4.51 -35.57 -20.27
C LEU A 395 3.02 -35.29 -20.42
N TYR A 396 2.63 -34.38 -21.32
CA TYR A 396 1.24 -34.05 -21.59
C TYR A 396 0.48 -35.24 -22.21
N ASP A 397 1.15 -36.00 -23.07
CA ASP A 397 0.57 -37.18 -23.76
C ASP A 397 0.20 -38.32 -22.79
N ILE A 398 0.75 -38.31 -21.56
CA ILE A 398 0.48 -39.31 -20.52
C ILE A 398 -0.81 -38.96 -19.74
N PHE A 399 -1.23 -37.69 -19.75
CA PHE A 399 -2.47 -37.28 -19.10
C PHE A 399 -3.67 -37.71 -19.94
N VAL A 400 -4.54 -38.51 -19.34
CA VAL A 400 -5.84 -38.82 -19.93
C VAL A 400 -6.73 -37.60 -19.72
N GLN A 401 -7.33 -37.08 -20.79
CA GLN A 401 -8.29 -35.99 -20.70
C GLN A 401 -9.45 -36.42 -19.79
N CYS A 402 -9.66 -35.68 -18.71
CA CYS A 402 -10.79 -35.90 -17.81
C CYS A 402 -12.03 -35.26 -18.46
N GLU A 403 -13.02 -36.06 -18.82
CA GLU A 403 -14.32 -35.58 -19.35
C GLU A 403 -15.24 -35.02 -18.25
N THR A 404 -14.83 -35.16 -16.98
CA THR A 404 -15.60 -34.65 -15.85
C THR A 404 -15.53 -33.13 -15.83
N ASP A 405 -16.68 -32.47 -16.03
CA ASP A 405 -16.82 -31.03 -15.90
C ASP A 405 -16.54 -30.62 -14.44
N VAL A 406 -15.35 -30.06 -14.20
CA VAL A 406 -14.89 -29.68 -12.87
C VAL A 406 -15.53 -28.36 -12.41
N HIS A 407 -16.50 -27.80 -13.14
CA HIS A 407 -17.14 -26.54 -12.77
C HIS A 407 -18.16 -26.65 -11.63
N ASP A 408 -18.55 -27.85 -11.18
CA ASP A 408 -19.50 -28.03 -10.06
C ASP A 408 -18.76 -28.41 -8.75
N VAL A 409 -17.95 -27.46 -8.24
CA VAL A 409 -17.01 -27.68 -7.12
C VAL A 409 -17.65 -27.62 -5.73
N THR A 410 -18.98 -27.64 -5.61
CA THR A 410 -19.63 -27.32 -4.32
C THR A 410 -19.61 -28.46 -3.28
N LYS A 411 -19.21 -29.69 -3.64
CA LYS A 411 -19.35 -30.85 -2.74
C LYS A 411 -18.18 -31.84 -2.64
N PHE A 412 -17.08 -31.66 -3.36
CA PHE A 412 -15.98 -32.64 -3.34
C PHE A 412 -14.61 -31.97 -3.29
N PHE A 413 -13.72 -32.48 -2.43
CA PHE A 413 -12.30 -32.19 -2.46
C PHE A 413 -11.59 -33.27 -3.27
N TYR A 414 -11.11 -32.92 -4.47
CA TYR A 414 -10.26 -33.81 -5.25
C TYR A 414 -8.82 -33.68 -4.78
N ILE A 415 -8.27 -34.77 -4.23
CA ILE A 415 -6.84 -34.87 -3.94
C ILE A 415 -6.17 -35.50 -5.16
N ILE A 416 -5.35 -34.73 -5.87
CA ILE A 416 -4.55 -35.24 -6.98
C ILE A 416 -3.24 -35.79 -6.40
N ASP A 417 -3.10 -37.11 -6.39
CA ASP A 417 -1.86 -37.77 -5.98
C ASP A 417 -0.79 -37.63 -7.08
N GLY A 418 0.13 -36.69 -6.87
CA GLY A 418 1.27 -36.47 -7.76
C GLY A 418 2.29 -37.62 -7.78
N GLY A 419 2.30 -38.50 -6.78
CA GLY A 419 3.20 -39.66 -6.73
C GLY A 419 2.89 -40.69 -7.82
N MET A 420 1.61 -40.88 -8.14
CA MET A 420 1.15 -41.77 -9.20
C MET A 420 1.64 -41.33 -10.60
N LEU A 421 1.76 -40.01 -10.83
CA LEU A 421 2.27 -39.44 -12.08
C LEU A 421 3.77 -39.74 -12.27
N LEU A 422 4.56 -39.65 -11.21
CA LEU A 422 6.00 -39.96 -11.25
C LEU A 422 6.26 -41.43 -11.61
N HIS A 423 5.41 -42.36 -11.17
CA HIS A 423 5.53 -43.77 -11.51
C HIS A 423 5.19 -44.11 -12.98
N ARG A 424 4.49 -43.22 -13.70
CA ARG A 424 4.19 -43.39 -15.13
C ARG A 424 5.28 -42.85 -16.04
N LEU A 425 6.22 -42.07 -15.51
CA LEU A 425 7.43 -41.64 -16.22
C LEU A 425 8.49 -42.75 -16.11
N LYS A 426 8.41 -43.75 -16.98
CA LYS A 426 9.47 -44.74 -17.19
C LYS A 426 10.31 -44.41 -18.42
#